data_AF-A0AAD9Q8M3-F1
#
_entry.id   AF-A0AAD9Q8M3-F1
#
_cell.length_a   1.000
_cell.length_b   1.000
_cell.length_c   1.000
_cell.angle_alpha   90.00
_cell.angle_beta   90.00
_cell.angle_gamma   90.00
#
_symmetry.space_group_name_H-M   'P 1'
#
loop_
_entity.id
_entity.type
_entity.pdbx_description
1 polymer ?
#
loop_
_entity_poly.entity_id
_entity_poly.type
_entity_poly.pdbx_seq_one_letter_code
_entity_poly.pdbx_strand_id
1 'polypeptide(L)'
;MKPSKSDCMVASAEFSDLTELEKKIPVVCKFFTDGIQISKEDQQKLLQEKQIYKDLEFQPVNGGRTFGLRYLYQMMWAAVKYDFKYYLRLDDDYFVCLERLQHELRRRPTKMLSWGSYHCYNKLVYVDEAWTLFTHDVIVRILSQDPQRMLCHPHADQELPIWMDSVFNKTDDVTHFDDKRLYHYPPARTVDRFKNLANACDSHMGIHGSSPELMRIFWKSSNDTAKEVTTITEISATCKRPFIFDITFMALPYKFDLRPCIKNPQWTPGETMERPIYL
;
A
#
# COMPACT_ATOMS: atom_id res chain seq x y z
N MET A 1 19.87 -15.93 -0.26
CA MET A 1 19.02 -14.82 -0.76
C MET A 1 19.22 -13.65 0.19
N LYS A 2 19.75 -12.51 -0.28
CA LYS A 2 19.88 -11.30 0.56
C LYS A 2 18.56 -10.52 0.48
N PRO A 3 17.90 -10.16 1.59
CA PRO A 3 16.70 -9.34 1.52
C PRO A 3 17.05 -7.93 1.05
N SER A 4 16.26 -7.39 0.13
CA SER A 4 16.28 -5.99 -0.27
C SER A 4 15.23 -5.22 0.49
N LYS A 5 15.57 -3.98 0.82
CA LYS A 5 14.76 -3.04 1.58
C LYS A 5 13.84 -2.22 0.66
N SER A 6 12.57 -2.13 1.01
CA SER A 6 11.74 -0.90 1.00
C SER A 6 10.58 -1.11 1.98
N ASP A 7 10.24 -0.11 2.82
CA ASP A 7 8.84 0.30 3.17
C ASP A 7 8.74 1.28 4.38
N CYS A 8 8.51 2.55 4.08
CA CYS A 8 8.49 3.68 5.02
C CYS A 8 7.06 4.15 5.39
N MET A 9 6.69 4.24 6.68
CA MET A 9 5.51 4.99 7.18
C MET A 9 5.91 6.39 7.68
N VAL A 10 5.00 7.35 7.83
CA VAL A 10 5.31 8.75 8.17
C VAL A 10 4.64 9.15 9.49
N ALA A 11 5.42 9.40 10.55
CA ALA A 11 4.91 9.74 11.89
C ALA A 11 4.99 11.25 12.16
N SER A 12 4.14 11.75 13.07
CA SER A 12 4.23 13.13 13.55
C SER A 12 4.99 13.19 14.88
N ALA A 13 5.82 14.22 15.06
CA ALA A 13 6.33 14.61 16.37
C ALA A 13 6.04 16.10 16.56
N GLU A 14 5.38 16.43 17.67
CA GLU A 14 5.16 17.80 18.14
C GLU A 14 6.49 18.46 18.46
N PHE A 15 6.84 19.60 17.85
CA PHE A 15 7.90 20.46 18.38
C PHE A 15 7.63 21.94 18.12
N SER A 16 7.49 22.66 19.24
CA SER A 16 7.60 24.10 19.39
C SER A 16 9.05 24.53 19.18
N ASP A 17 9.23 25.58 18.37
CA ASP A 17 10.50 26.24 18.01
C ASP A 17 11.55 25.31 17.38
N LEU A 18 11.95 25.60 16.12
CA LEU A 18 13.31 25.45 15.54
C LEU A 18 13.29 25.49 13.99
N THR A 19 14.48 25.68 13.40
CA THR A 19 14.78 26.25 12.07
C THR A 19 14.48 25.39 10.82
N GLU A 20 14.57 26.00 9.64
CA GLU A 20 14.11 25.51 8.32
C GLU A 20 14.56 24.12 7.84
N LEU A 21 15.68 23.60 8.35
CA LEU A 21 16.18 22.24 8.04
C LEU A 21 15.41 21.13 8.78
N GLU A 22 14.63 21.46 9.81
CA GLU A 22 13.84 20.50 10.61
C GLU A 22 12.42 20.28 10.08
N LYS A 23 12.06 20.88 8.94
CA LYS A 23 10.73 20.71 8.32
C LYS A 23 10.52 19.35 7.63
N LYS A 24 11.42 18.35 7.73
CA LYS A 24 11.18 17.01 7.14
C LYS A 24 10.10 16.29 7.95
N ILE A 25 9.02 15.87 7.28
CA ILE A 25 7.96 15.10 7.96
C ILE A 25 8.60 13.81 8.48
N PRO A 26 8.60 13.51 9.80
CA PRO A 26 9.28 12.34 10.33
C PRO A 26 8.76 11.04 9.71
N VAL A 27 9.67 10.11 9.42
CA VAL A 27 9.35 8.84 8.74
C VAL A 27 9.80 7.67 9.61
N VAL A 28 8.88 6.75 9.89
CA VAL A 28 9.07 5.48 10.57
C VAL A 28 8.90 4.33 9.57
N CYS A 29 9.99 3.64 9.24
CA CYS A 29 10.01 2.52 8.30
C CYS A 29 9.86 1.18 9.03
N LYS A 30 8.96 0.32 8.54
CA LYS A 30 8.66 -0.99 9.15
C LYS A 30 8.38 -2.04 8.08
N PHE A 31 9.07 -3.16 8.21
CA PHE A 31 8.91 -4.34 7.38
C PHE A 31 7.99 -5.33 8.09
N PHE A 32 7.13 -5.98 7.32
CA PHE A 32 6.23 -7.00 7.85
C PHE A 32 6.42 -8.31 7.13
N THR A 33 6.51 -9.39 7.90
CA THR A 33 6.61 -10.74 7.38
C THR A 33 5.66 -11.67 8.12
N ASP A 34 5.36 -12.81 7.53
CA ASP A 34 4.49 -13.81 8.14
C ASP A 34 5.18 -14.42 9.36
N GLY A 35 4.40 -14.66 10.41
CA GLY A 35 4.88 -15.18 11.70
C GLY A 35 4.65 -16.68 11.88
N ILE A 36 3.81 -17.30 11.05
CA ILE A 36 3.36 -18.67 11.24
C ILE A 36 3.87 -19.55 10.08
N GLN A 37 4.23 -20.81 10.38
CA GLN A 37 4.77 -21.79 9.43
C GLN A 37 6.09 -21.39 8.75
N ILE A 38 6.87 -20.48 9.37
CA ILE A 38 8.23 -20.17 8.94
C ILE A 38 9.16 -21.37 9.26
N SER A 39 10.08 -21.69 8.35
CA SER A 39 11.14 -22.66 8.62
C SER A 39 11.99 -22.20 9.81
N LYS A 40 12.57 -23.13 10.58
CA LYS A 40 13.44 -22.77 11.71
C LYS A 40 14.65 -21.94 11.26
N GLU A 41 15.20 -22.23 10.09
CA GLU A 41 16.33 -21.52 9.52
C GLU A 41 15.97 -20.07 9.19
N ASP A 42 14.84 -19.85 8.50
CA ASP A 42 14.40 -18.50 8.14
C ASP A 42 13.95 -17.73 9.37
N GLN A 43 13.29 -18.39 10.33
CA GLN A 43 12.93 -17.77 11.60
C GLN A 43 14.17 -17.25 12.34
N GLN A 44 15.26 -18.03 12.39
CA GLN A 44 16.51 -17.59 13.01
C GLN A 44 17.12 -16.39 12.28
N LYS A 45 17.16 -16.40 10.94
CA LYS A 45 17.66 -15.27 10.14
C LYS A 45 16.84 -14.01 10.38
N LEU A 46 15.51 -14.13 10.35
CA LEU A 46 14.60 -13.00 10.56
C LEU A 46 14.66 -12.46 11.99
N LEU A 47 14.85 -13.32 13.00
CA LEU A 47 15.05 -12.87 14.38
C LEU A 47 16.38 -12.12 14.55
N GLN A 48 17.46 -12.60 13.92
CA GLN A 48 18.74 -11.90 13.90
C GLN A 48 18.61 -10.54 13.18
N GLU A 49 17.95 -10.50 12.03
CA GLU A 49 17.68 -9.28 11.28
C GLU A 49 16.87 -8.28 12.11
N LYS A 50 15.77 -8.73 12.73
CA LYS A 50 14.95 -7.92 13.65
C LYS A 50 15.79 -7.37 14.80
N GLN A 51 16.71 -8.14 15.36
CA GLN A 51 17.57 -7.68 16.46
C GLN A 51 18.55 -6.60 16.00
N ILE A 52 19.07 -6.72 14.77
CA ILE A 52 20.04 -5.79 14.19
C ILE A 52 19.37 -4.47 13.79
N TYR A 53 18.28 -4.52 13.01
CA TYR A 53 17.68 -3.33 12.40
C TYR A 53 16.45 -2.78 13.14
N LYS A 54 15.78 -3.61 13.95
CA LYS A 54 14.62 -3.22 14.80
C LYS A 54 13.44 -2.64 14.01
N ASP A 55 13.37 -2.94 12.72
CA ASP A 55 12.35 -2.48 11.77
C ASP A 55 11.43 -3.62 11.29
N LEU A 56 11.72 -4.88 11.61
CA LEU A 56 10.91 -6.04 11.22
C LEU A 56 9.81 -6.37 12.24
N GLU A 57 8.60 -6.63 11.78
CA GLU A 57 7.45 -7.13 12.55
C GLU A 57 6.89 -8.43 11.97
N PHE A 58 6.46 -9.34 12.86
CA PHE A 58 5.86 -10.62 12.49
C PHE A 58 4.33 -10.52 12.60
N GLN A 59 3.64 -10.98 11.56
CA GLN A 59 2.18 -10.97 11.49
C GLN A 59 1.61 -12.36 11.76
N PRO A 60 0.46 -12.50 12.42
CA PRO A 60 -0.12 -13.80 12.76
C PRO A 60 -0.87 -14.44 11.57
N VAL A 61 -0.17 -14.65 10.45
CA VAL A 61 -0.69 -15.26 9.22
C VAL A 61 0.21 -16.41 8.76
N ASN A 62 -0.40 -17.37 8.04
CA ASN A 62 0.24 -18.63 7.59
C ASN A 62 0.84 -18.54 6.17
N GLY A 63 1.08 -17.33 5.66
CA GLY A 63 1.47 -17.14 4.27
C GLY A 63 0.35 -17.34 3.25
N GLY A 64 0.73 -17.60 2.00
CA GLY A 64 -0.21 -17.81 0.89
C GLY A 64 -0.92 -16.53 0.42
N ARG A 65 -2.14 -16.70 -0.12
CA ARG A 65 -3.00 -15.61 -0.62
C ARG A 65 -3.80 -15.00 0.53
N THR A 66 -3.10 -14.33 1.43
CA THR A 66 -3.67 -13.65 2.61
C THR A 66 -3.29 -12.17 2.62
N PHE A 67 -3.14 -11.57 1.45
CA PHE A 67 -2.67 -10.18 1.30
C PHE A 67 -3.61 -9.19 2.01
N GLY A 68 -4.91 -9.42 1.94
CA GLY A 68 -5.87 -8.59 2.64
C GLY A 68 -5.72 -8.60 4.17
N LEU A 69 -5.64 -9.80 4.76
CA LEU A 69 -5.34 -9.97 6.19
C LEU A 69 -4.02 -9.31 6.59
N ARG A 70 -2.95 -9.45 5.78
CA ARG A 70 -1.68 -8.75 6.03
C ARG A 70 -1.88 -7.24 6.05
N TYR A 71 -2.62 -6.68 5.09
CA TYR A 71 -2.92 -5.25 5.06
C TYR A 71 -3.67 -4.82 6.33
N LEU A 72 -4.69 -5.57 6.74
CA LEU A 72 -5.45 -5.31 7.98
C LEU A 72 -4.55 -5.29 9.21
N TYR A 73 -3.69 -6.31 9.38
CA TYR A 73 -2.77 -6.39 10.51
C TYR A 73 -1.78 -5.22 10.53
N GLN A 74 -1.28 -4.79 9.38
CA GLN A 74 -0.40 -3.63 9.26
C GLN A 74 -1.10 -2.33 9.68
N MET A 75 -2.32 -2.10 9.23
CA MET A 75 -3.12 -0.94 9.63
C MET A 75 -3.39 -0.93 11.13
N MET A 76 -3.85 -2.05 11.69
CA MET A 76 -4.10 -2.20 13.12
C MET A 76 -2.84 -1.94 13.95
N TRP A 77 -1.72 -2.52 13.53
CA TRP A 77 -0.44 -2.35 14.21
C TRP A 77 0.00 -0.88 14.18
N ALA A 78 -0.09 -0.21 13.02
CA ALA A 78 0.28 1.18 12.88
C ALA A 78 -0.59 2.10 13.76
N ALA A 79 -1.92 1.90 13.74
CA ALA A 79 -2.88 2.69 14.51
C ALA A 79 -2.71 2.53 16.03
N VAL A 80 -2.24 1.37 16.49
CA VAL A 80 -1.95 1.14 17.92
C VAL A 80 -0.61 1.75 18.34
N LYS A 81 0.35 1.86 17.42
CA LYS A 81 1.75 2.22 17.74
C LYS A 81 2.11 3.67 17.49
N TYR A 82 1.41 4.36 16.59
CA TYR A 82 1.77 5.70 16.17
C TYR A 82 0.57 6.61 16.00
N ASP A 83 0.79 7.89 16.28
CA ASP A 83 -0.05 8.99 15.82
C ASP A 83 0.54 9.57 14.52
N PHE A 84 0.08 9.03 13.40
CA PHE A 84 0.55 9.37 12.05
C PHE A 84 -0.47 10.25 11.34
N LYS A 85 0.00 11.12 10.42
CA LYS A 85 -0.90 11.87 9.52
C LYS A 85 -1.21 11.10 8.24
N TYR A 86 -0.22 10.34 7.77
CA TYR A 86 -0.28 9.58 6.53
C TYR A 86 0.21 8.16 6.78
N TYR A 87 -0.56 7.19 6.30
CA TYR A 87 -0.20 5.78 6.27
C TYR A 87 0.15 5.42 4.83
N LEU A 88 1.43 5.12 4.58
CA LEU A 88 1.92 4.66 3.28
C LEU A 88 2.16 3.15 3.39
N ARG A 89 1.48 2.37 2.55
CA ARG A 89 1.73 0.94 2.35
C ARG A 89 2.32 0.73 0.96
N LEU A 90 3.30 -0.16 0.91
CA LEU A 90 4.12 -0.44 -0.27
C LEU A 90 4.32 -1.96 -0.41
N ASP A 91 4.70 -2.40 -1.61
CA ASP A 91 5.32 -3.70 -1.84
C ASP A 91 6.85 -3.59 -1.77
N ASP A 92 7.51 -4.72 -1.45
CA ASP A 92 8.97 -4.80 -1.30
C ASP A 92 9.74 -4.71 -2.63
N ASP A 93 9.02 -4.65 -3.76
CA ASP A 93 9.54 -4.41 -5.09
C ASP A 93 9.16 -3.00 -5.65
N TYR A 94 8.72 -2.08 -4.79
CA TYR A 94 8.36 -0.72 -5.15
C TYR A 94 9.45 0.31 -4.80
N PHE A 95 10.05 0.94 -5.82
CA PHE A 95 10.94 2.09 -5.59
C PHE A 95 10.12 3.35 -5.35
N VAL A 96 10.49 4.17 -4.36
CA VAL A 96 9.77 5.41 -4.01
C VAL A 96 10.74 6.60 -3.94
N CYS A 97 10.33 7.72 -4.54
CA CYS A 97 10.99 9.02 -4.44
C CYS A 97 10.59 9.68 -3.13
N LEU A 98 11.21 9.24 -2.03
CA LEU A 98 10.79 9.58 -0.68
C LEU A 98 10.95 11.07 -0.37
N GLU A 99 12.04 11.72 -0.80
CA GLU A 99 12.22 13.16 -0.55
C GLU A 99 11.19 13.99 -1.31
N ARG A 100 10.92 13.63 -2.57
CA ARG A 100 9.83 14.22 -3.36
C ARG A 100 8.48 14.03 -2.67
N LEU A 101 8.16 12.81 -2.24
CA LEU A 101 6.91 12.49 -1.56
C LEU A 101 6.73 13.33 -0.29
N GLN A 102 7.76 13.38 0.57
CA GLN A 102 7.73 14.16 1.80
C GLN A 102 7.53 15.65 1.53
N HIS A 103 8.13 16.19 0.46
CA HIS A 103 7.91 17.58 0.05
C HIS A 103 6.44 17.82 -0.33
N GLU A 104 5.87 16.92 -1.14
CA GLU A 104 4.47 17.03 -1.60
C GLU A 104 3.47 16.92 -0.46
N LEU A 105 3.69 15.99 0.48
CA LEU A 105 2.79 15.75 1.62
C LEU A 105 2.55 16.99 2.47
N ARG A 106 3.48 17.95 2.52
CA ARG A 106 3.29 19.24 3.23
C ARG A 106 2.17 20.09 2.64
N ARG A 107 1.80 19.84 1.39
CA ARG A 107 0.76 20.58 0.64
C ARG A 107 -0.43 19.69 0.29
N ARG A 108 -0.47 18.43 0.73
CA ARG A 108 -1.59 17.52 0.50
C ARG A 108 -2.65 17.68 1.61
N PRO A 109 -3.91 17.31 1.34
CA PRO A 109 -4.93 17.18 2.37
C PRO A 109 -4.44 16.30 3.52
N THR A 110 -4.79 16.65 4.75
CA THR A 110 -4.47 15.89 5.96
C THR A 110 -5.65 15.05 6.47
N LYS A 111 -6.76 15.08 5.72
CA LYS A 111 -8.00 14.33 5.96
C LYS A 111 -8.55 13.84 4.64
N MET A 112 -9.33 12.76 4.71
CA MET A 112 -10.12 12.20 3.60
C MET A 112 -9.32 12.01 2.29
N LEU A 113 -8.05 11.62 2.36
CA LEU A 113 -7.23 11.37 1.17
C LEU A 113 -6.99 9.86 0.99
N SER A 114 -7.30 9.38 -0.21
CA SER A 114 -6.91 8.07 -0.73
C SER A 114 -6.08 8.26 -2.00
N TRP A 115 -4.77 8.14 -1.87
CA TRP A 115 -3.81 8.39 -2.94
C TRP A 115 -3.15 7.07 -3.38
N GLY A 116 -3.19 6.78 -4.67
CA GLY A 116 -2.44 5.67 -5.26
C GLY A 116 -2.55 5.61 -6.77
N SER A 117 -2.24 4.43 -7.32
CA SER A 117 -2.54 4.10 -8.72
C SER A 117 -3.89 3.39 -8.76
N TYR A 118 -4.80 3.83 -9.63
CA TYR A 118 -6.14 3.25 -9.70
C TYR A 118 -6.34 2.38 -10.94
N HIS A 119 -7.00 1.25 -10.73
CA HIS A 119 -7.62 0.44 -11.78
C HIS A 119 -8.92 1.12 -12.21
N CYS A 120 -9.09 1.35 -13.52
CA CYS A 120 -10.23 2.08 -14.08
C CYS A 120 -11.06 1.19 -15.03
N TYR A 121 -11.73 0.17 -14.52
CA TYR A 121 -12.59 -0.70 -15.30
C TYR A 121 -14.08 -0.35 -15.11
N ASN A 122 -14.94 -0.84 -16.00
CA ASN A 122 -16.37 -0.60 -15.88
C ASN A 122 -16.92 -1.25 -14.59
N LYS A 123 -17.52 -0.45 -13.70
CA LYS A 123 -18.02 -0.86 -12.37
C LYS A 123 -16.94 -1.44 -11.43
N LEU A 124 -15.67 -1.20 -11.75
CA LEU A 124 -14.51 -1.71 -11.04
C LEU A 124 -13.44 -0.63 -11.02
N VAL A 125 -13.63 0.34 -10.12
CA VAL A 125 -12.66 1.39 -9.83
C VAL A 125 -12.16 1.20 -8.42
N TYR A 126 -10.86 0.93 -8.28
CA TYR A 126 -10.22 0.62 -7.01
C TYR A 126 -8.74 0.96 -7.05
N VAL A 127 -8.17 1.25 -5.88
CA VAL A 127 -6.75 1.55 -5.73
C VAL A 127 -5.95 0.26 -5.68
N ASP A 128 -4.82 0.24 -6.38
CA ASP A 128 -3.88 -0.87 -6.35
C ASP A 128 -3.10 -0.90 -5.02
N GLU A 129 -2.94 -2.06 -4.39
CA GLU A 129 -2.34 -2.15 -3.06
C GLU A 129 -0.85 -1.88 -3.04
N ALA A 130 -0.14 -2.07 -4.17
CA ALA A 130 1.32 -2.03 -4.24
C ALA A 130 1.91 -0.67 -3.84
N TRP A 131 1.11 0.39 -3.96
CA TRP A 131 1.41 1.72 -3.41
C TRP A 131 0.11 2.42 -3.04
N THR A 132 -0.13 2.59 -1.75
CA THR A 132 -1.31 3.28 -1.22
C THR A 132 -0.93 4.24 -0.11
N LEU A 133 -1.45 5.46 -0.16
CA LEU A 133 -1.30 6.45 0.88
C LEU A 133 -2.67 6.96 1.33
N PHE A 134 -2.97 6.72 2.60
CA PHE A 134 -4.20 7.14 3.24
C PHE A 134 -3.93 8.17 4.33
N THR A 135 -4.84 9.12 4.53
CA THR A 135 -4.83 9.92 5.76
C THR A 135 -5.29 9.11 6.95
N HIS A 136 -4.86 9.52 8.14
CA HIS A 136 -5.17 8.84 9.41
C HIS A 136 -6.65 8.55 9.62
N ASP A 137 -7.50 9.53 9.33
CA ASP A 137 -8.95 9.42 9.48
C ASP A 137 -9.55 8.35 8.58
N VAL A 138 -8.99 8.12 7.39
CA VAL A 138 -9.42 7.01 6.51
C VAL A 138 -9.09 5.66 7.14
N ILE A 139 -7.87 5.51 7.66
CA ILE A 139 -7.43 4.27 8.34
C ILE A 139 -8.29 3.99 9.58
N VAL A 140 -8.44 4.97 10.46
CA VAL A 140 -9.23 4.80 11.70
C VAL A 140 -10.68 4.47 11.38
N ARG A 141 -11.27 5.08 10.35
CA ARG A 141 -12.66 4.81 9.97
C ARG A 141 -12.81 3.39 9.41
N ILE A 142 -11.88 2.92 8.57
CA ILE A 142 -11.85 1.51 8.13
C ILE A 142 -11.74 0.56 9.34
N LEU A 143 -10.86 0.86 10.31
CA LEU A 143 -10.66 0.03 11.51
C LEU A 143 -11.82 0.12 12.52
N SER A 144 -12.72 1.09 12.39
CA SER A 144 -13.89 1.27 13.27
C SER A 144 -15.07 0.35 12.95
N GLN A 145 -14.96 -0.46 11.88
CA GLN A 145 -15.96 -1.46 11.52
C GLN A 145 -16.19 -2.45 12.66
N ASP A 146 -17.40 -2.99 12.75
CA ASP A 146 -17.69 -4.14 13.62
C ASP A 146 -16.79 -5.32 13.21
N PRO A 147 -15.89 -5.81 14.08
CA PRO A 147 -14.98 -6.91 13.76
C PRO A 147 -15.70 -8.21 13.36
N GLN A 148 -16.97 -8.39 13.77
CA GLN A 148 -17.79 -9.53 13.37
C GLN A 148 -18.31 -9.43 11.93
N ARG A 149 -18.34 -8.22 11.37
CA ARG A 149 -18.87 -7.94 10.02
C ARG A 149 -17.79 -7.61 9.01
N MET A 150 -16.58 -7.29 9.47
CA MET A 150 -15.46 -6.99 8.59
C MET A 150 -15.16 -8.19 7.69
N LEU A 151 -15.22 -7.96 6.38
CA LEU A 151 -14.99 -8.97 5.35
C LEU A 151 -13.56 -8.88 4.85
N CYS A 152 -12.98 -10.03 4.58
CA CYS A 152 -11.65 -10.18 4.05
C CYS A 152 -11.63 -10.85 2.68
N HIS A 153 -10.59 -10.54 1.90
CA HIS A 153 -10.37 -11.01 0.54
C HIS A 153 -8.90 -11.43 0.35
N PRO A 154 -8.57 -12.38 -0.54
CA PRO A 154 -7.18 -12.82 -0.72
C PRO A 154 -6.27 -11.75 -1.31
N HIS A 155 -6.85 -10.77 -2.02
CA HIS A 155 -6.16 -9.64 -2.65
C HIS A 155 -6.55 -8.34 -1.95
N ALA A 156 -5.56 -7.53 -1.56
CA ALA A 156 -5.78 -6.36 -0.72
C ALA A 156 -6.35 -5.17 -1.52
N ASP A 157 -5.95 -5.00 -2.79
CA ASP A 157 -6.52 -4.00 -3.72
C ASP A 157 -8.04 -4.08 -3.84
N GLN A 158 -8.59 -5.30 -3.81
CA GLN A 158 -10.03 -5.57 -3.86
C GLN A 158 -10.71 -5.44 -2.50
N GLU A 159 -9.97 -5.63 -1.41
CA GLU A 159 -10.49 -5.54 -0.05
C GLU A 159 -10.67 -4.08 0.41
N LEU A 160 -9.71 -3.22 0.05
CA LEU A 160 -9.74 -1.78 0.32
C LEU A 160 -11.05 -1.10 -0.12
N PRO A 161 -11.52 -1.21 -1.37
CA PRO A 161 -12.77 -0.57 -1.78
C PRO A 161 -14.00 -1.16 -1.07
N ILE A 162 -13.98 -2.43 -0.65
CA ILE A 162 -15.06 -3.06 0.13
C ILE A 162 -15.13 -2.43 1.52
N TRP A 163 -13.98 -2.25 2.18
CA TRP A 163 -13.94 -1.55 3.47
C TRP A 163 -14.27 -0.08 3.35
N MET A 164 -13.89 0.59 2.26
CA MET A 164 -14.27 1.97 2.06
C MET A 164 -15.79 2.11 1.88
N ASP A 165 -16.42 1.27 1.04
CA ASP A 165 -17.87 1.30 0.82
C ASP A 165 -18.66 0.97 2.10
N SER A 166 -18.12 0.14 3.00
CA SER A 166 -18.80 -0.21 4.25
C SER A 166 -18.80 0.90 5.31
N VAL A 167 -17.88 1.87 5.22
CA VAL A 167 -17.72 2.91 6.26
C VAL A 167 -17.95 4.33 5.77
N PHE A 168 -17.84 4.59 4.45
CA PHE A 168 -18.07 5.90 3.86
C PHE A 168 -19.44 5.95 3.18
N ASN A 169 -20.23 6.96 3.52
CA ASN A 169 -21.49 7.25 2.86
C ASN A 169 -21.24 7.90 1.51
N LYS A 170 -22.22 7.87 0.61
CA LYS A 170 -22.17 8.57 -0.69
C LYS A 170 -21.97 10.09 -0.59
N THR A 171 -22.22 10.66 0.59
CA THR A 171 -22.05 12.09 0.88
C THR A 171 -20.69 12.42 1.48
N ASP A 172 -19.92 11.41 1.91
CA ASP A 172 -18.55 11.64 2.36
C ASP A 172 -17.68 12.00 1.15
N ASP A 173 -16.95 13.12 1.25
CA ASP A 173 -16.07 13.61 0.19
C ASP A 173 -14.66 13.07 0.41
N VAL A 174 -14.46 11.80 0.04
CA VAL A 174 -13.12 11.19 0.03
C VAL A 174 -12.44 11.54 -1.28
N THR A 175 -11.35 12.30 -1.19
CA THR A 175 -10.49 12.61 -2.33
C THR A 175 -9.75 11.35 -2.77
N HIS A 176 -10.15 10.83 -3.94
CA HIS A 176 -9.49 9.70 -4.59
C HIS A 176 -8.50 10.24 -5.61
N PHE A 177 -7.21 10.30 -5.23
CA PHE A 177 -6.14 10.83 -6.06
C PHE A 177 -5.44 9.70 -6.83
N ASP A 178 -5.70 9.64 -8.14
CA ASP A 178 -5.01 8.74 -9.07
C ASP A 178 -3.76 9.41 -9.65
N ASP A 179 -2.60 8.94 -9.20
CA ASP A 179 -1.31 9.55 -9.53
C ASP A 179 -0.58 8.79 -10.64
N LYS A 180 -0.58 9.39 -11.84
CA LYS A 180 0.08 8.83 -13.04
C LYS A 180 1.61 8.79 -12.95
N ARG A 181 2.21 9.35 -11.90
CA ARG A 181 3.65 9.26 -11.63
C ARG A 181 4.01 7.96 -10.90
N LEU A 182 3.03 7.18 -10.48
CA LEU A 182 3.21 5.82 -9.96
C LEU A 182 3.21 4.85 -11.15
N TYR A 183 4.39 4.40 -11.54
CA TYR A 183 4.51 3.40 -12.59
C TYR A 183 4.21 2.01 -12.03
N HIS A 184 3.10 1.41 -12.48
CA HIS A 184 2.59 0.17 -11.90
C HIS A 184 2.80 -1.07 -12.80
N TYR A 185 2.57 -0.98 -14.12
CA TYR A 185 2.65 -2.14 -15.02
C TYR A 185 3.20 -1.79 -16.41
N PRO A 186 3.93 -2.71 -17.08
CA PRO A 186 4.47 -3.99 -16.59
C PRO A 186 5.61 -3.82 -15.56
N PRO A 187 5.98 -4.84 -14.76
CA PRO A 187 7.03 -4.72 -13.74
C PRO A 187 8.32 -4.08 -14.29
N ALA A 188 8.90 -3.09 -13.61
CA ALA A 188 10.00 -2.31 -14.18
C ALA A 188 11.21 -3.16 -14.62
N ARG A 189 11.50 -4.25 -13.90
CA ARG A 189 12.55 -5.22 -14.26
C ARG A 189 12.39 -5.85 -15.65
N THR A 190 11.19 -5.86 -16.23
CA THR A 190 10.91 -6.44 -17.55
C THR A 190 10.93 -5.41 -18.68
N VAL A 191 11.10 -4.11 -18.37
CA VAL A 191 11.07 -3.04 -19.38
C VAL A 191 12.44 -2.39 -19.53
N ASP A 192 12.96 -2.42 -20.76
CA ASP A 192 14.33 -1.97 -21.05
C ASP A 192 14.59 -0.51 -20.66
N ARG A 193 13.58 0.37 -20.77
CA ARG A 193 13.72 1.80 -20.42
C ARG A 193 14.14 2.02 -18.96
N PHE A 194 13.81 1.10 -18.06
CA PHE A 194 14.16 1.23 -16.65
C PHE A 194 15.57 0.76 -16.32
N LYS A 195 16.17 -0.11 -17.13
CA LYS A 195 17.50 -0.68 -16.86
C LYS A 195 18.59 0.39 -16.67
N ASN A 196 18.45 1.50 -17.40
CA ASN A 196 19.38 2.62 -17.38
C ASN A 196 18.68 3.97 -17.11
N LEU A 197 17.51 3.95 -16.45
CA LEU A 197 16.79 5.20 -16.16
C LEU A 197 17.61 6.05 -15.20
N ALA A 198 17.98 7.25 -15.66
CA ALA A 198 18.52 8.31 -14.82
C ALA A 198 17.41 9.30 -14.44
N ASN A 199 17.61 9.98 -13.32
CA ASN A 199 16.71 10.97 -12.75
C ASN A 199 15.26 10.47 -12.63
N ALA A 200 15.10 9.24 -12.13
CA ALA A 200 13.80 8.57 -12.02
C ALA A 200 12.73 9.47 -11.34
N CYS A 201 13.14 10.25 -10.32
CA CYS A 201 12.25 11.11 -9.54
C CYS A 201 11.90 12.44 -10.20
N ASP A 202 12.41 12.75 -11.40
CA ASP A 202 11.93 13.89 -12.17
C ASP A 202 10.52 13.62 -12.70
N SER A 203 10.27 12.40 -13.19
CA SER A 203 9.00 12.01 -13.81
C SER A 203 8.14 11.07 -12.96
N HIS A 204 8.73 10.35 -11.99
CA HIS A 204 8.02 9.36 -11.19
C HIS A 204 7.93 9.77 -9.71
N MET A 205 6.87 9.30 -9.05
CA MET A 205 6.75 9.24 -7.59
C MET A 205 7.19 7.87 -7.07
N GLY A 206 6.93 6.82 -7.86
CA GLY A 206 7.40 5.48 -7.57
C GLY A 206 7.33 4.56 -8.79
N ILE A 207 8.05 3.44 -8.71
CA ILE A 207 8.26 2.49 -9.79
C ILE A 207 8.14 1.05 -9.25
N HIS A 208 7.04 0.39 -9.61
CA HIS A 208 6.71 -0.99 -9.23
C HIS A 208 7.54 -2.03 -9.99
N GLY A 209 7.73 -3.22 -9.39
CA GLY A 209 8.39 -4.34 -10.04
C GLY A 209 9.90 -4.16 -10.20
N SER A 210 10.51 -3.41 -9.28
CA SER A 210 11.91 -3.07 -9.26
C SER A 210 12.71 -4.13 -8.49
N SER A 211 13.71 -4.74 -9.12
CA SER A 211 14.61 -5.65 -8.38
C SER A 211 15.49 -4.87 -7.39
N PRO A 212 16.10 -5.53 -6.39
CA PRO A 212 17.06 -4.91 -5.49
C PRO A 212 18.16 -4.12 -6.22
N GLU A 213 18.65 -4.66 -7.33
CA GLU A 213 19.67 -4.05 -8.18
C GLU A 213 19.14 -2.79 -8.85
N LEU A 214 17.91 -2.87 -9.38
CA LEU A 214 17.26 -1.76 -10.06
C LEU A 214 16.95 -0.61 -9.08
N MET A 215 16.46 -0.92 -7.88
CA MET A 215 16.26 0.08 -6.82
C MET A 215 17.56 0.80 -6.45
N ARG A 216 18.69 0.08 -6.39
CA ARG A 216 20.00 0.71 -6.15
C ARG A 216 20.45 1.59 -7.30
N ILE A 217 20.12 1.24 -8.54
CA ILE A 217 20.39 2.08 -9.72
C ILE A 217 19.58 3.37 -9.60
N PHE A 218 18.26 3.25 -9.40
CA PHE A 218 17.39 4.41 -9.23
C PHE A 218 17.85 5.29 -8.08
N TRP A 219 18.13 4.72 -6.90
CA TRP A 219 18.61 5.48 -5.75
C TRP A 219 19.87 6.32 -6.04
N LYS A 220 20.82 5.75 -6.78
CA LYS A 220 22.09 6.43 -7.10
C LYS A 220 21.95 7.59 -8.08
N SER A 221 20.93 7.56 -8.92
CA SER A 221 20.74 8.54 -10.00
C SER A 221 19.34 9.17 -9.97
N SER A 222 18.64 9.14 -8.83
CA SER A 222 17.19 9.43 -8.76
C SER A 222 16.84 10.90 -9.00
N ASN A 223 17.75 11.82 -8.65
CA ASN A 223 17.43 13.23 -8.46
C ASN A 223 16.25 13.45 -7.48
N ASP A 224 16.14 12.58 -6.47
CA ASP A 224 15.09 12.64 -5.44
C ASP A 224 15.29 13.87 -4.56
N THR A 225 14.49 14.89 -4.83
CA THR A 225 14.58 16.24 -4.26
C THR A 225 13.19 16.85 -4.27
N ALA A 226 13.01 18.01 -3.63
CA ALA A 226 11.78 18.78 -3.76
C ALA A 226 11.48 19.11 -5.24
N LYS A 227 10.30 18.71 -5.72
CA LYS A 227 9.79 19.01 -7.07
C LYS A 227 8.50 19.80 -6.99
N GLU A 228 8.08 20.37 -8.12
CA GLU A 228 6.77 21.00 -8.24
C GLU A 228 5.65 20.04 -7.83
N VAL A 229 4.75 20.56 -7.00
CA VAL A 229 3.62 19.80 -6.46
C VAL A 229 2.48 19.86 -7.47
N THR A 230 2.16 18.72 -8.08
CA THR A 230 1.06 18.63 -9.03
C THR A 230 -0.28 18.83 -8.32
N THR A 231 -1.26 19.40 -9.02
CA THR A 231 -2.65 19.43 -8.54
C THR A 231 -3.16 18.00 -8.32
N ILE A 232 -4.07 17.83 -7.36
CA ILE A 232 -4.78 16.56 -7.20
C ILE A 232 -5.66 16.36 -8.43
N THR A 233 -5.53 15.19 -9.05
CA THR A 233 -6.43 14.76 -10.11
C THR A 233 -7.44 13.81 -9.50
N GLU A 234 -8.68 14.27 -9.35
CA GLU A 234 -9.77 13.42 -8.88
C GLU A 234 -9.96 12.22 -9.80
N ILE A 235 -10.33 11.08 -9.22
CA ILE A 235 -10.55 9.82 -9.93
C ILE A 235 -11.56 9.95 -11.08
N SER A 236 -12.54 10.82 -10.93
CA SER A 236 -13.56 11.08 -11.95
C SER A 236 -12.96 11.68 -13.23
N ALA A 237 -11.89 12.48 -13.10
CA ALA A 237 -11.18 13.07 -14.23
C ALA A 237 -10.27 12.06 -14.93
N THR A 238 -9.63 11.14 -14.20
CA THR A 238 -8.73 10.14 -14.78
C THR A 238 -9.47 8.91 -15.32
N CYS A 239 -10.34 8.29 -14.51
CA CYS A 239 -11.07 7.09 -14.90
C CYS A 239 -12.28 7.40 -15.81
N LYS A 240 -12.75 8.66 -15.86
CA LYS A 240 -13.99 9.07 -16.55
C LYS A 240 -15.20 8.24 -16.12
N ARG A 241 -15.18 7.76 -14.88
CA ARG A 241 -16.15 6.84 -14.27
C ARG A 241 -16.26 7.15 -12.76
N PRO A 242 -17.42 6.90 -12.14
CA PRO A 242 -17.55 7.01 -10.69
C PRO A 242 -16.72 5.94 -9.97
N PHE A 243 -16.32 6.22 -8.73
CA PHE A 243 -15.70 5.24 -7.84
C PHE A 243 -16.75 4.20 -7.42
N ILE A 244 -16.75 3.05 -8.09
CA ILE A 244 -17.67 1.93 -7.85
C ILE A 244 -16.85 0.65 -7.92
N PHE A 245 -17.01 -0.22 -6.92
CA PHE A 245 -16.40 -1.54 -6.90
C PHE A 245 -17.48 -2.63 -6.74
N ASP A 246 -17.83 -3.29 -7.84
CA ASP A 246 -18.73 -4.43 -7.85
C ASP A 246 -17.94 -5.71 -8.15
N ILE A 247 -17.63 -6.47 -7.09
CA ILE A 247 -16.83 -7.70 -7.16
C ILE A 247 -17.38 -8.73 -8.16
N THR A 248 -18.67 -8.67 -8.51
CA THR A 248 -19.28 -9.59 -9.48
C THR A 248 -18.70 -9.42 -10.89
N PHE A 249 -18.17 -8.23 -11.21
CA PHE A 249 -17.51 -7.90 -12.47
C PHE A 249 -16.04 -8.32 -12.53
N MET A 250 -15.47 -8.84 -11.42
CA MET A 250 -14.07 -9.21 -11.38
C MET A 250 -13.78 -10.41 -12.28
N ALA A 251 -12.63 -10.40 -12.96
CA ALA A 251 -12.24 -11.51 -13.84
C ALA A 251 -11.99 -12.78 -13.03
N LEU A 252 -12.33 -13.95 -13.60
CA LEU A 252 -12.33 -15.23 -12.91
C LEU A 252 -11.08 -15.55 -12.08
N PRO A 253 -9.85 -15.32 -12.58
CA PRO A 253 -8.64 -15.60 -11.79
C PRO A 253 -8.53 -14.79 -10.48
N TYR A 254 -9.27 -13.68 -10.39
CA TYR A 254 -9.24 -12.71 -9.31
C TYR A 254 -10.57 -12.63 -8.55
N LYS A 255 -11.57 -13.45 -8.92
CA LYS A 255 -12.92 -13.43 -8.37
C LYS A 255 -13.03 -14.44 -7.23
N PHE A 256 -12.99 -13.98 -5.98
CA PHE A 256 -13.08 -14.82 -4.79
C PHE A 256 -14.23 -14.42 -3.87
N ASP A 257 -14.69 -15.40 -3.08
CA ASP A 257 -15.67 -15.13 -2.03
C ASP A 257 -15.05 -14.32 -0.90
N LEU A 258 -15.84 -13.36 -0.41
CA LEU A 258 -15.56 -12.61 0.80
C LEU A 258 -15.82 -13.47 2.03
N ARG A 259 -14.93 -13.38 3.01
CA ARG A 259 -15.00 -14.20 4.22
C ARG A 259 -14.76 -13.34 5.46
N PRO A 260 -15.43 -13.58 6.60
CA PRO A 260 -15.20 -12.78 7.80
C PRO A 260 -13.73 -12.79 8.23
N CYS A 261 -13.14 -11.59 8.40
CA CYS A 261 -11.74 -11.43 8.77
C CYS A 261 -11.39 -12.14 10.08
N ILE A 262 -12.30 -12.10 11.06
CA ILE A 262 -12.11 -12.72 12.38
C ILE A 262 -11.84 -14.23 12.33
N LYS A 263 -12.21 -14.89 11.22
CA LYS A 263 -11.97 -16.33 11.01
C LYS A 263 -10.56 -16.64 10.49
N ASN A 264 -9.71 -15.63 10.27
CA ASN A 264 -8.40 -15.78 9.60
C ASN A 264 -8.47 -16.64 8.34
N PRO A 265 -9.38 -16.32 7.40
CA PRO A 265 -9.65 -17.14 6.23
C PRO A 265 -8.39 -17.42 5.39
N GLN A 266 -8.36 -18.60 4.76
CA GLN A 266 -7.30 -19.02 3.86
C GLN A 266 -7.89 -19.33 2.48
N TRP A 267 -7.30 -18.81 1.41
CA TRP A 267 -7.70 -19.13 0.05
C TRP A 267 -6.69 -20.05 -0.62
N THR A 268 -7.19 -21.11 -1.23
CA THR A 268 -6.31 -22.11 -1.87
C THR A 268 -5.91 -21.67 -3.28
N PRO A 269 -4.71 -22.05 -3.76
CA PRO A 269 -4.33 -21.81 -5.15
C PRO A 269 -5.33 -22.48 -6.11
N GLY A 270 -5.96 -21.67 -6.97
CA GLY A 270 -6.94 -22.14 -7.97
C GLY A 270 -8.40 -22.16 -7.50
N GLU A 271 -8.66 -21.76 -6.25
CA GLU A 271 -9.99 -21.36 -5.80
C GLU A 271 -10.42 -20.11 -6.58
N THR A 272 -11.65 -20.10 -7.07
CA THR A 272 -12.34 -18.93 -7.63
C THR A 272 -13.84 -19.16 -7.41
N MET A 273 -14.67 -18.10 -7.42
CA MET A 273 -16.13 -18.22 -7.21
C MET A 273 -16.84 -19.15 -8.23
N GLU A 274 -16.14 -19.65 -9.26
CA GLU A 274 -16.71 -20.51 -10.32
C GLU A 274 -16.34 -21.99 -10.23
N ARG A 275 -15.84 -22.49 -9.10
CA ARG A 275 -15.89 -23.93 -8.82
C ARG A 275 -17.11 -24.23 -7.96
N PRO A 276 -18.22 -24.75 -8.53
CA PRO A 276 -19.12 -25.54 -7.71
C PRO A 276 -18.29 -26.70 -7.18
N ILE A 277 -18.10 -26.74 -5.86
CA ILE A 277 -17.76 -28.00 -5.20
C ILE A 277 -19.03 -28.83 -5.35
N TYR A 278 -19.11 -29.62 -6.42
CA TYR A 278 -19.98 -30.78 -6.43
C TYR A 278 -19.43 -31.70 -5.35
N LEU A 279 -20.05 -31.65 -4.16
CA LEU A 279 -20.05 -32.77 -3.22
C LEU A 279 -21.09 -33.79 -3.69
#